data_AF-A0A2N5D212-F1
#
_entry.id   AF-A0A2N5D212-F1
#
_cell.length_a   1.000
_cell.length_b   1.000
_cell.length_c   1.000
_cell.angle_alpha   90.00
_cell.angle_beta   90.00
_cell.angle_gamma   90.00
#
_symmetry.space_group_name_H-M   'P 1'
#
loop_
_entity.id
_entity.type
_entity.pdbx_description
1 polymer ?
#
loop_
_entity_poly.entity_id
_entity_poly.type
_entity_poly.pdbx_seq_one_letter_code
_entity_poly.pdbx_strand_id
1 'polypeptide(L)' 'MAKLQPLETFSLQETEDGYRLLVSAVGGDNIYVSITSEQMDEIIDSLDTALTGEEEAAGEDFDDAD' A
#
# COMPACT_ATOMS: atom_id res chain seq x y z
N MET A 1 13.32 -10.07 -17.48
CA MET A 1 12.46 -9.17 -16.68
C MET A 1 11.41 -10.02 -16.01
N ALA A 2 11.23 -9.89 -14.70
CA ALA A 2 10.17 -10.61 -14.00
C ALA A 2 8.81 -10.15 -14.56
N LYS A 3 7.93 -11.08 -14.89
CA LYS A 3 6.58 -10.76 -15.34
C LYS A 3 5.77 -10.38 -14.11
N LEU A 4 5.23 -9.15 -14.07
CA LEU A 4 4.38 -8.71 -12.97
C LEU A 4 3.14 -9.61 -12.91
N GLN A 5 2.88 -10.17 -11.74
CA GLN A 5 1.74 -11.03 -11.47
C GLN A 5 0.69 -10.19 -10.72
N PRO A 6 -0.61 -10.40 -10.97
CA PRO A 6 -1.66 -9.70 -10.22
C PRO A 6 -1.60 -10.11 -8.74
N LEU A 7 -1.89 -9.16 -7.86
CA LEU A 7 -2.03 -9.41 -6.43
C LEU A 7 -3.27 -10.26 -6.16
N GLU A 8 -3.12 -11.24 -5.29
CA GLU A 8 -4.20 -12.09 -4.78
C GLU A 8 -4.59 -11.69 -3.36
N THR A 9 -3.61 -11.48 -2.49
CA THR A 9 -3.84 -11.02 -1.12
C THR A 9 -2.98 -9.80 -0.81
N PHE A 10 -3.63 -8.79 -0.24
CA PHE A 10 -2.99 -7.63 0.37
C PHE A 10 -3.66 -7.40 1.72
N SER A 11 -2.94 -7.63 2.82
CA SER A 11 -3.48 -7.51 4.17
C SER A 11 -2.48 -6.85 5.11
N LEU A 12 -2.98 -5.97 5.96
CA LEU A 12 -2.21 -5.23 6.95
C LEU A 12 -2.58 -5.69 8.36
N GLN A 13 -1.57 -5.88 9.20
CA GLN A 13 -1.73 -6.21 10.61
C GLN A 13 -0.86 -5.27 11.46
N GLU A 14 -1.45 -4.65 12.48
CA GLU A 14 -0.70 -3.90 13.49
C GLU A 14 0.01 -4.86 14.47
N THR A 15 1.22 -4.50 14.88
CA THR A 15 2.12 -5.27 15.74
C THR A 15 2.80 -4.34 16.74
N GLU A 16 3.47 -4.90 17.75
CA GLU A 16 4.16 -4.10 18.78
C GLU A 16 5.28 -3.21 18.21
N ASP A 17 5.85 -3.58 17.06
CA ASP A 17 6.95 -2.87 16.41
C ASP A 17 6.50 -2.03 15.18
N GLY A 18 5.19 -1.88 14.95
CA GLY A 18 4.64 -1.19 13.77
C GLY A 18 3.65 -2.07 13.02
N TYR A 19 3.84 -2.28 11.72
CA TYR A 19 2.91 -3.02 10.87
C TYR A 19 3.56 -4.22 10.17
N ARG A 20 2.75 -5.23 9.88
CA ARG A 20 3.09 -6.37 9.04
C ARG A 20 2.16 -6.40 7.84
N LEU A 21 2.76 -6.32 6.65
CA LEU A 21 2.08 -6.42 5.38
C LEU A 21 2.23 -7.86 4.83
N LEU A 22 1.10 -8.50 4.55
CA LEU A 22 1.02 -9.74 3.80
C LEU A 22 0.71 -9.42 2.34
N VAL A 23 1.61 -9.85 1.46
CA VAL A 23 1.48 -9.70 0.02
C VAL A 23 1.57 -11.08 -0.63
N SER A 24 0.56 -11.46 -1.40
CA SER A 24 0.62 -12.65 -2.26
C SER A 24 0.20 -12.28 -3.67
N ALA A 25 0.92 -12.82 -4.65
CA ALA A 25 0.53 -12.78 -6.04
C ALA A 25 -0.29 -14.03 -6.39
N VAL A 26 -1.14 -13.95 -7.42
CA VAL A 26 -1.92 -15.11 -7.88
C VAL A 26 -0.97 -16.26 -8.26
N GLY A 27 -1.05 -17.36 -7.53
CA GLY A 27 -0.19 -18.54 -7.70
C GLY A 27 1.25 -18.35 -7.22
N GLY A 28 1.55 -17.28 -6.48
CA GLY A 28 2.84 -17.01 -5.86
C GLY A 28 2.87 -17.30 -4.36
N ASP A 29 4.07 -17.30 -3.78
CA ASP A 29 4.26 -17.46 -2.34
C ASP A 29 3.83 -16.21 -1.56
N ASN A 30 3.42 -16.44 -0.31
CA ASN A 30 3.10 -15.37 0.62
C ASN A 30 4.37 -14.70 1.12
N ILE A 31 4.44 -13.37 0.99
CA ILE A 31 5.52 -12.54 1.48
C ILE A 31 5.00 -11.74 2.68
N TYR A 32 5.71 -11.81 3.79
CA TYR A 32 5.45 -10.99 4.97
C TYR A 32 6.54 -9.93 5.07
N VAL A 33 6.14 -8.66 5.09
CA VAL A 33 7.05 -7.52 5.23
C VAL A 33 6.69 -6.79 6.52
N SER A 34 7.65 -6.64 7.42
CA SER A 34 7.52 -5.77 8.58
C SER A 34 7.93 -4.35 8.18
N ILE A 35 7.08 -3.38 8.48
CA ILE A 35 7.26 -1.97 8.15
C ILE A 35 6.95 -1.13 9.39
N THR A 36 7.62 0.00 9.54
CA THR A 36 7.26 0.99 10.57
C THR A 36 6.04 1.81 10.15
N SER A 37 5.47 2.61 11.06
CA SER A 37 4.39 3.54 10.73
C SER A 37 4.81 4.57 9.67
N GLU A 38 6.01 5.15 9.82
CA GLU A 38 6.56 6.09 8.83
C GLU A 38 6.67 5.46 7.43
N GLN A 39 7.11 4.20 7.34
CA GLN A 39 7.20 3.49 6.06
C GLN A 39 5.83 3.15 5.48
N MET A 40 4.82 2.96 6.32
CA MET A 40 3.45 2.76 5.86
C MET A 40 2.90 4.02 5.18
N ASP A 41 3.17 5.20 5.74
CA ASP A 41 2.78 6.48 5.14
C ASP A 41 3.44 6.66 3.77
N GLU A 42 4.75 6.39 3.65
CA GLU A 42 5.46 6.45 2.36
C GLU A 42 4.89 5.46 1.31
N ILE A 43 4.44 4.28 1.75
CA ILE A 43 3.79 3.29 0.86
C ILE A 43 2.43 3.80 0.41
N ILE A 44 1.63 4.40 1.30
CA ILE A 44 0.32 4.97 0.94
C ILE A 44 0.50 6.09 -0.08
N ASP A 45 1.41 7.03 0.15
CA ASP A 45 1.70 8.13 -0.78
C ASP A 45 2.13 7.60 -2.16
N SER A 46 2.97 6.57 -2.16
CA SER A 46 3.43 5.92 -3.40
C SER A 46 2.30 5.20 -4.14
N LEU A 47 1.40 4.55 -3.40
CA LEU A 47 0.23 3.86 -3.96
C LEU A 47 -0.79 4.85 -4.49
N ASP A 48 -1.05 5.92 -3.75
CA ASP A 48 -1.95 6.99 -4.16
C ASP A 48 -1.46 7.59 -5.48
N THR A 49 -0.20 8.04 -5.52
CA THR A 49 0.45 8.54 -6.74
C THR A 49 0.35 7.57 -7.92
N ALA A 50 0.52 6.26 -7.67
CA ALA A 50 0.45 5.25 -8.72
C ALA A 50 -0.97 5.00 -9.22
N LEU A 51 -2.00 5.23 -8.39
CA LEU A 51 -3.41 5.05 -8.71
C LEU A 51 -4.03 6.30 -9.33
N THR A 52 -3.67 7.49 -8.85
CA THR A 52 -4.14 8.78 -9.38
C THR A 52 -3.43 9.17 -10.66
N GLY A 53 -2.23 8.62 -10.93
CA GLY A 53 -1.46 8.95 -12.12
C GLY A 53 -0.89 10.37 -12.04
N GLU A 54 0.10 10.67 -12.87
CA GLU A 54 0.92 11.90 -12.82
C GLU A 54 0.16 13.23 -13.10
N GLU A 55 -1.17 13.22 -13.11
CA GLU A 55 -2.01 14.40 -13.32
C GLU A 55 -2.92 14.63 -12.11
N GLU A 56 -2.61 15.70 -11.37
CA GLU A 56 -3.40 16.31 -10.28
C GLU A 56 -3.17 15.74 -8.87
N ALA A 57 -2.03 16.14 -8.28
CA ALA A 57 -1.98 16.46 -6.85
C ALA A 57 -2.91 17.65 -6.56
N ALA A 58 -4.23 17.43 -6.62
CA ALA A 58 -5.21 18.30 -6.01
C ALA A 58 -5.44 17.76 -4.61
N GLY A 59 -4.96 18.48 -3.60
CA GLY A 59 -5.33 18.22 -2.23
C GLY A 59 -6.85 18.19 -2.10
N GLU A 60 -7.41 16.99 -1.94
CA GLU A 60 -8.73 16.83 -1.37
C GLU A 60 -8.58 17.09 0.13
N ASP A 61 -8.72 18.37 0.47
CA ASP A 61 -9.24 18.80 1.75
C ASP A 61 -10.49 17.94 2.02
N PHE A 62 -10.38 16.95 2.90
CA PHE A 62 -11.53 16.24 3.46
C PHE A 62 -12.29 17.22 4.36
N ASP A 63 -12.90 18.25 3.75
CA ASP A 63 -13.90 19.08 4.39
C ASP A 63 -15.18 18.24 4.41
N ASP A 64 -15.38 17.61 5.56
CA ASP A 64 -16.61 16.98 6.02
C ASP A 64 -17.77 17.98 5.84
N ALA A 65 -18.45 17.90 4.70
CA ALA A 65 -19.63 18.69 4.40
C ALA A 65 -20.90 17.82 4.54
N ASP A 66 -21.51 17.97 5.73
CA ASP A 66 -22.88 17.67 6.16
C ASP A 66 -23.25 16.23 6.59
#